data_AF-A0ABD5LWZ8-F1
#
_entry.id   AF-A0ABD5LWZ8-F1
#
_cell.length_a   1.000
_cell.length_b   1.000
_cell.length_c   1.000
_cell.angle_alpha   90.00
_cell.angle_beta   90.00
_cell.angle_gamma   90.00
#
_symmetry.space_group_name_H-M   'P 1'
#
loop_
_entity.id
_entity.type
_entity.pdbx_description
1 polymer ?
#
loop_
_entity_poly.entity_id
_entity_poly.type
_entity_poly.pdbx_seq_one_letter_code
_entity_poly.pdbx_strand_id
1 'polypeptide(L)'
;MSEAIKPEHAHQLLGREYLHAVFDANHAFNADALAMLTGTLKAGSWLILCLPDIVQWQHYIDNDSQRWNDAQGVISTPHFMAWLAKITLADKQAIIWQASQPLVLPEIKIQANSGRCLKGCQPYNSDSY
;
A
#
# COMPACT_ATOMS: atom_id res chain seq x y z
N MET A 1 -1.12 6.04 19.01
CA MET A 1 -1.08 7.21 18.10
C MET A 1 -0.41 6.76 16.83
N SER A 2 -1.09 6.84 15.68
CA SER A 2 -0.50 6.51 14.38
C SER A 2 0.51 7.60 14.01
N GLU A 3 1.79 7.26 13.98
CA GLU A 3 2.87 8.19 13.65
C GLU A 3 2.99 8.30 12.13
N ALA A 4 2.91 9.53 11.61
CA ALA A 4 3.08 9.78 10.19
C ALA A 4 4.57 9.82 9.86
N ILE A 5 5.01 8.97 8.94
CA ILE A 5 6.41 8.88 8.51
C ILE A 5 6.49 9.39 7.08
N LYS A 6 7.46 10.28 6.82
CA LYS A 6 7.69 10.77 5.46
C LYS A 6 8.29 9.65 4.59
N PRO A 7 8.03 9.64 3.26
CA PRO A 7 8.49 8.56 2.37
C PRO A 7 9.99 8.27 2.45
N GLU A 8 10.84 9.30 2.61
CA GLU A 8 12.30 9.14 2.74
C GLU A 8 12.73 8.33 3.97
N HIS A 9 11.84 8.21 4.97
CA HIS A 9 12.07 7.47 6.20
C HIS A 9 11.32 6.13 6.24
N ALA A 10 10.71 5.69 5.13
CA ALA A 10 9.94 4.44 5.08
C ALA A 10 10.76 3.20 5.47
N HIS A 11 12.09 3.23 5.33
CA HIS A 11 12.98 2.17 5.80
C HIS A 11 12.85 1.88 7.31
N GLN A 12 12.40 2.85 8.11
CA GLN A 12 12.18 2.69 9.56
C GLN A 12 10.99 1.78 9.87
N LEU A 13 10.12 1.52 8.89
CA LEU A 13 9.00 0.58 9.02
C LEU A 13 9.47 -0.87 9.01
N LEU A 14 10.63 -1.14 8.40
CA LEU A 14 11.14 -2.50 8.19
C LEU A 14 11.51 -3.16 9.52
N GLY A 15 11.30 -4.48 9.59
CA GLY A 15 11.48 -5.27 10.82
C GLY A 15 10.34 -5.13 11.82
N ARG A 16 9.26 -4.42 11.45
CA ARG A 16 8.01 -4.31 12.21
C ARG A 16 6.84 -4.78 11.36
N GLU A 17 5.75 -5.14 12.02
CA GLU A 17 4.51 -5.52 11.35
C GLU A 17 3.36 -4.59 11.77
N TYR A 18 2.54 -4.19 10.81
CA TYR A 18 1.40 -3.30 11.00
C TYR A 18 0.10 -3.98 10.52
N LEU A 19 -1.01 -3.66 11.19
CA LEU A 19 -2.33 -4.19 10.83
C LEU A 19 -2.99 -3.40 9.71
N HIS A 20 -2.92 -2.08 9.73
CA HIS A 20 -3.52 -1.25 8.67
C HIS A 20 -2.57 -0.09 8.40
N ALA A 21 -2.55 0.38 7.16
CA ALA A 21 -1.75 1.53 6.78
C ALA A 21 -2.51 2.46 5.85
N VAL A 22 -2.16 3.75 5.95
CA VAL A 22 -2.61 4.80 5.04
C VAL A 22 -1.38 5.32 4.32
N PHE A 23 -1.42 5.33 2.99
CA PHE A 23 -0.41 5.93 2.15
C PHE A 23 -1.02 7.15 1.46
N ASP A 24 -0.53 8.34 1.80
CA ASP A 24 -0.95 9.59 1.19
C ASP A 24 -0.06 9.92 -0.01
N ALA A 25 -0.67 9.86 -1.20
CA ALA A 25 -0.04 10.16 -2.47
C ALA A 25 -0.79 11.28 -3.22
N ASN A 26 -1.38 12.25 -2.49
CA ASN A 26 -2.02 13.40 -3.13
C ASN A 26 -1.06 14.33 -3.87
N HIS A 27 0.21 14.40 -3.44
CA HIS A 27 1.21 15.36 -3.93
C HIS A 27 2.44 14.75 -4.60
N ALA A 28 2.85 13.55 -4.17
CA ALA A 28 3.99 12.82 -4.71
C ALA A 28 3.75 11.32 -4.50
N PHE A 29 4.16 10.48 -5.45
CA PHE A 29 4.04 9.03 -5.31
C PHE A 29 5.42 8.38 -5.23
N ASN A 30 5.80 7.91 -4.04
CA ASN A 30 7.06 7.19 -3.85
C ASN A 30 6.83 5.67 -3.84
N ALA A 31 7.22 5.01 -4.92
CA ALA A 31 7.01 3.57 -5.09
C ALA A 31 7.83 2.72 -4.10
N ASP A 32 9.06 3.15 -3.75
CA ASP A 32 9.91 2.45 -2.79
C ASP A 32 9.25 2.42 -1.40
N ALA A 33 8.76 3.58 -0.95
CA ALA A 33 8.09 3.74 0.34
C ALA A 33 6.81 2.91 0.40
N LEU A 34 6.04 2.85 -0.69
CA LEU A 34 4.87 1.97 -0.78
C LEU A 34 5.26 0.50 -0.67
N ALA A 35 6.32 0.07 -1.37
CA ALA A 35 6.80 -1.32 -1.28
C ALA A 35 7.25 -1.69 0.13
N MET A 36 7.97 -0.78 0.82
CA MET A 36 8.36 -0.97 2.21
C MET A 36 7.14 -1.04 3.14
N LEU A 37 6.19 -0.13 3.00
CA LEU A 37 4.97 -0.10 3.82
C LEU A 37 4.14 -1.36 3.63
N THR A 38 3.87 -1.74 2.38
CA THR A 38 3.08 -2.95 2.06
C THR A 38 3.77 -4.23 2.51
N GLY A 39 5.09 -4.30 2.44
CA GLY A 39 5.87 -5.43 2.96
C GLY A 39 5.80 -5.61 4.48
N THR A 40 5.33 -4.59 5.21
CA THR A 40 5.17 -4.65 6.67
C THR A 40 3.74 -4.96 7.11
N LEU A 41 2.80 -5.13 6.18
CA LEU A 41 1.40 -5.40 6.50
C LEU A 41 1.15 -6.89 6.79
N LYS A 42 0.42 -7.17 7.87
CA LYS A 42 -0.01 -8.54 8.21
C LYS A 42 -1.06 -9.08 7.24
N ALA A 43 -1.29 -10.39 7.21
CA ALA A 43 -2.43 -10.95 6.49
C ALA A 43 -3.77 -10.40 7.04
N GLY A 44 -4.72 -10.07 6.15
CA GLY A 44 -5.99 -9.45 6.51
C GLY A 44 -5.90 -7.94 6.78
N SER A 45 -4.75 -7.34 6.51
CA SER A 45 -4.53 -5.90 6.62
C SER A 45 -5.23 -5.13 5.51
N TRP A 46 -5.50 -3.85 5.79
CA TRP A 46 -5.96 -2.87 4.83
C TRP A 46 -4.83 -1.91 4.50
N LEU A 47 -4.62 -1.70 3.20
CA LEU A 47 -3.84 -0.60 2.68
C LEU A 47 -4.82 0.42 2.10
N ILE A 48 -4.86 1.61 2.69
CA ILE A 48 -5.67 2.72 2.21
C ILE A 48 -4.74 3.63 1.41
N LEU A 49 -5.02 3.78 0.12
CA LEU A 49 -4.24 4.62 -0.78
C LEU A 49 -5.03 5.89 -1.08
N CYS A 50 -4.55 7.03 -0.56
CA CYS A 50 -5.12 8.33 -0.85
C CYS A 50 -4.45 8.90 -2.10
N LEU A 51 -5.19 8.94 -3.20
CA LEU A 51 -4.76 9.51 -4.47
C LEU A 51 -5.57 10.78 -4.73
N PRO A 52 -5.03 11.70 -5.55
CA PRO A 52 -5.84 12.83 -6.03
C PRO A 52 -7.02 12.32 -6.85
N ASP A 53 -7.95 13.21 -7.20
CA ASP A 53 -9.11 12.85 -8.01
C ASP A 53 -8.68 12.12 -9.30
N ILE A 54 -9.36 11.00 -9.64
CA ILE A 54 -9.09 10.21 -10.85
C ILE A 54 -9.16 11.06 -12.13
N VAL A 55 -9.99 12.11 -12.12
CA VAL A 55 -10.10 13.08 -13.21
C VAL A 55 -8.79 13.89 -13.38
N GLN A 56 -8.02 14.06 -12.30
CA GLN A 56 -6.77 14.80 -12.27
C GLN A 56 -5.54 13.90 -12.52
N TRP A 57 -5.69 12.57 -12.65
CA TRP A 57 -4.55 11.67 -12.85
C TRP A 57 -3.79 11.93 -14.16
N GLN A 58 -4.48 12.39 -15.21
CA GLN A 58 -3.84 12.83 -16.47
C GLN A 58 -2.97 14.09 -16.31
N HIS A 59 -3.21 14.86 -15.25
CA HIS A 59 -2.48 16.08 -14.91
C HIS A 59 -1.60 15.90 -13.67
N TYR A 60 -1.43 14.66 -13.18
CA TYR A 60 -0.67 14.38 -11.97
C TYR A 60 0.83 14.60 -12.23
N ILE A 61 1.35 15.69 -11.69
CA ILE A 61 2.77 16.02 -11.71
C ILE A 61 3.42 15.33 -10.52
N ASP A 62 4.18 14.26 -10.78
CA ASP A 62 4.81 13.45 -9.74
C ASP A 62 6.10 14.09 -9.26
N ASN A 63 6.06 14.82 -8.14
CA ASN A 63 7.22 15.51 -7.56
C ASN A 63 8.41 14.59 -7.16
N ASP A 64 8.26 13.26 -7.11
CA ASP A 64 9.36 12.33 -6.75
C ASP A 64 10.28 11.99 -7.93
N SER A 65 9.94 12.49 -9.12
CA SER A 65 10.64 12.13 -10.35
C SER A 65 12.03 12.75 -10.53
N GLN A 66 12.40 13.70 -9.68
CA GLN A 66 13.78 14.18 -9.59
C GLN A 66 14.77 13.08 -9.21
N ARG A 67 14.31 12.05 -8.48
CA ARG A 67 15.17 11.02 -7.89
C ARG A 67 15.60 9.92 -8.88
N TRP A 68 14.88 9.75 -9.99
CA TRP A 68 15.20 8.80 -11.07
C TRP A 68 15.54 9.45 -12.41
N ASN A 69 15.40 10.77 -12.53
CA ASN A 69 15.64 11.55 -13.74
C ASN A 69 17.02 12.25 -13.77
N ASP A 70 18.03 11.72 -13.06
CA ASP A 70 19.37 12.33 -12.99
C ASP A 70 19.34 13.86 -12.74
N ALA A 71 18.44 14.32 -11.86
CA ALA A 71 18.22 15.73 -11.53
C ALA A 71 17.74 16.66 -12.68
N GLN A 72 17.07 16.15 -13.73
CA GLN A 72 16.46 16.98 -14.79
C GLN A 72 15.05 17.53 -14.44
N GLY A 73 14.62 17.44 -13.18
CA GLY A 73 13.37 18.03 -12.70
C GLY A 73 12.22 17.04 -12.51
N VAL A 74 11.09 17.58 -12.06
CA VAL A 74 9.85 16.85 -11.76
C VAL A 74 9.16 16.44 -13.08
N ILE A 75 9.24 15.16 -13.44
CA ILE A 75 8.44 14.47 -14.44
C ILE A 75 7.10 13.98 -13.85
N SER A 76 5.99 14.24 -14.54
CA SER A 76 4.77 13.45 -14.37
C SER A 76 5.09 11.94 -14.54
N THR A 77 4.58 11.05 -13.69
CA THR A 77 4.61 9.59 -13.91
C THR A 77 3.27 9.07 -14.44
N PRO A 78 2.82 9.52 -15.64
CA PRO A 78 1.51 9.15 -16.16
C PRO A 78 1.42 7.65 -16.45
N HIS A 79 2.55 7.00 -16.77
CA HIS A 79 2.59 5.55 -17.02
C HIS A 79 2.37 4.73 -15.76
N PHE A 80 2.97 5.11 -14.64
CA PHE A 80 2.80 4.40 -13.38
C PHE A 80 1.40 4.60 -12.82
N MET A 81 0.89 5.84 -12.82
CA MET A 81 -0.50 6.12 -12.43
C MET A 81 -1.52 5.42 -13.33
N ALA A 82 -1.28 5.35 -14.65
CA ALA A 82 -2.14 4.61 -15.57
C ALA A 82 -2.07 3.09 -15.35
N TRP A 83 -0.88 2.54 -15.08
CA TRP A 83 -0.72 1.13 -14.72
C TRP A 83 -1.43 0.82 -13.40
N LEU A 84 -1.25 1.66 -12.38
CA LEU A 84 -1.89 1.57 -11.08
C LEU A 84 -3.42 1.62 -11.23
N ALA A 85 -3.94 2.55 -12.04
CA ALA A 85 -5.35 2.61 -12.39
C ALA A 85 -5.83 1.28 -12.96
N LYS A 86 -5.10 0.77 -13.96
CA LYS A 86 -5.47 -0.45 -14.67
C LYS A 86 -5.54 -1.66 -13.75
N ILE A 87 -4.56 -1.83 -12.85
CA ILE A 87 -4.56 -2.97 -11.92
C ILE A 87 -5.63 -2.82 -10.85
N THR A 88 -5.80 -1.63 -10.28
CA THR A 88 -6.73 -1.38 -9.18
C THR A 88 -8.19 -1.43 -9.65
N LEU A 89 -8.48 -0.89 -10.84
CA LEU A 89 -9.82 -0.94 -11.45
C LEU A 89 -10.21 -2.34 -11.94
N ALA A 90 -9.23 -3.18 -12.31
CA ALA A 90 -9.48 -4.53 -12.75
C ALA A 90 -9.60 -5.54 -11.59
N ASP A 91 -9.10 -5.20 -10.39
CA ASP A 91 -9.12 -6.07 -9.22
C ASP A 91 -10.44 -5.94 -8.44
N LYS A 92 -11.16 -7.05 -8.30
CA LYS A 92 -12.41 -7.13 -7.53
C LYS A 92 -12.20 -7.03 -6.02
N GLN A 93 -10.97 -7.16 -5.55
CA GLN A 93 -10.59 -7.03 -4.14
C GLN A 93 -10.17 -5.60 -3.79
N ALA A 94 -9.99 -4.74 -4.79
CA ALA A 94 -9.73 -3.33 -4.57
C ALA A 94 -11.05 -2.56 -4.40
N ILE A 95 -11.09 -1.70 -3.39
CA ILE A 95 -12.20 -0.75 -3.20
C ILE A 95 -11.74 0.59 -3.73
N ILE A 96 -12.55 1.15 -4.62
CA ILE A 96 -12.35 2.49 -5.13
C ILE A 96 -13.43 3.37 -4.52
N TRP A 97 -12.99 4.32 -3.70
CA TRP A 97 -13.86 5.27 -3.06
C TRP A 97 -13.50 6.68 -3.52
N GLN A 98 -14.51 7.48 -3.86
CA GLN A 98 -14.40 8.88 -4.23
C GLN A 98 -15.16 9.72 -3.20
N ALA A 99 -14.60 10.86 -2.79
CA ALA A 99 -15.14 11.68 -1.70
C ALA A 99 -16.60 12.13 -1.89
N SER A 100 -17.08 12.17 -3.13
CA SER A 100 -18.47 12.51 -3.48
C SER A 100 -19.46 11.36 -3.33
N GLN A 101 -19.01 10.14 -3.01
CA GLN A 101 -19.85 8.96 -2.85
C GLN A 101 -19.78 8.39 -1.42
N PRO A 102 -20.83 7.75 -0.91
CA PRO A 102 -20.77 7.05 0.36
C PRO A 102 -19.77 5.89 0.29
N LEU A 103 -18.93 5.74 1.31
CA LEU A 103 -17.99 4.61 1.41
C LEU A 103 -18.77 3.33 1.68
N VAL A 104 -18.86 2.47 0.67
CA VAL A 104 -19.42 1.12 0.80
C VAL A 104 -18.27 0.13 0.81
N LEU A 105 -17.98 -0.41 1.98
CA LEU A 105 -17.02 -1.50 2.11
C LEU A 105 -17.70 -2.82 1.70
N PRO A 106 -17.28 -3.49 0.61
CA PRO A 106 -17.65 -4.87 0.37
C PRO A 106 -17.33 -5.75 1.57
N GLU A 107 -18.19 -6.74 1.78
CA GLU A 107 -17.98 -7.77 2.79
C GLU A 107 -16.76 -8.60 2.40
N ILE A 108 -15.64 -8.37 3.08
CA ILE A 108 -14.42 -9.11 2.83
C ILE A 108 -14.60 -10.54 3.33
N LYS A 109 -14.65 -11.47 2.39
CA LYS A 109 -14.44 -12.88 2.70
C LYS A 109 -12.97 -13.02 3.07
N ILE A 110 -12.68 -13.08 4.37
CA ILE A 110 -11.38 -13.55 4.84
C ILE A 110 -11.28 -14.98 4.31
N GLN A 111 -10.55 -15.16 3.20
CA GLN A 111 -10.10 -16.47 2.83
C GLN A 111 -9.10 -16.85 3.90
N ALA A 112 -9.59 -17.54 4.95
CA ALA A 112 -8.75 -18.32 5.81
C ALA A 112 -7.97 -19.21 4.85
N ASN A 113 -6.70 -18.88 4.64
CA ASN A 113 -5.81 -19.68 3.83
C ASN A 113 -5.77 -21.02 4.56
N SER A 114 -6.57 -21.98 4.08
CA SER A 114 -6.69 -23.30 4.70
C SER A 114 -5.28 -23.83 4.82
N GLY A 115 -4.90 -24.09 6.07
CA GLY A 115 -3.51 -24.07 6.51
C GLY A 115 -2.56 -24.69 5.52
N ARG A 116 -1.71 -23.85 4.90
CA ARG A 116 -0.37 -24.33 4.55
C ARG A 116 0.42 -24.33 5.84
N CYS A 117 0.09 -25.31 6.68
CA CYS A 117 0.94 -25.76 7.76
C CYS A 117 2.29 -26.03 7.10
N LEU A 118 3.27 -25.14 7.31
CA LEU A 118 4.66 -25.43 7.00
C LEU A 118 4.97 -26.69 7.81
N LYS A 119 5.03 -27.84 7.15
CA LYS A 119 5.41 -29.11 7.78
C LYS A 119 6.76 -28.85 8.47
N GLY A 120 6.74 -28.70 9.79
CA GLY A 120 7.93 -28.35 10.56
C GLY A 120 7.69 -27.76 11.95
N CYS A 121 6.52 -27.18 12.24
CA CYS A 121 6.21 -26.71 13.59
C CYS A 121 5.79 -27.88 14.48
N GLN A 122 6.76 -28.51 15.16
CA GLN A 122 6.43 -29.29 16.36
C GLN A 122 5.86 -28.35 17.43
N PRO A 123 4.77 -28.72 18.11
CA PRO A 123 4.32 -27.96 19.27
C PRO A 123 5.41 -28.02 20.35
N TYR A 124 5.77 -26.85 20.87
CA TYR A 124 6.60 -26.72 22.07
C TYR A 124 5.84 -27.36 23.23
N ASN A 125 6.32 -28.52 23.71
CA ASN A 125 5.76 -29.19 24.87
C ASN A 125 6.33 -28.53 26.14
N SER A 126 5.46 -27.91 26.93
CA SER A 126 5.82 -27.20 28.16
C SER A 126 5.75 -28.07 29.42
N ASP A 127 5.90 -29.39 29.30
CA ASP A 127 5.86 -30.31 30.44
C ASP A 127 7.26 -30.89 30.71
N SER A 128 8.17 -30.03 31.17
CA SER A 128 9.49 -30.43 31.67
C SER A 128 9.92 -29.53 32.82
N TYR A 129 9.31 -29.74 33.99
CA TYR A 129 9.91 -29.58 35.32
C TYR A 129 9.20 -30.49 36.32
#